data_AF-A0A7V0X8U5-F1
#
_entry.id   AF-A0A7V0X8U5-F1
#
_cell.length_a   1.000
_cell.length_b   1.000
_cell.length_c   1.000
_cell.angle_alpha   90.00
_cell.angle_beta   90.00
_cell.angle_gamma   90.00
#
_symmetry.space_group_name_H-M   'P 1'
#
loop_
_entity.id
_entity.type
_entity.pdbx_description
1 polymer ?
#
loop_
_entity_poly.entity_id
_entity_poly.type
_entity_poly.pdbx_seq_one_letter_code
_entity_poly.pdbx_strand_id
1 'polypeptide(L)'
;WIEALKRGNWKNIDDVPFTLLIENSGKLTEHTKRIANLAKAVYDLRQEKLNLDYLIAGALLHDIGKPLEYKMMNGKVVKSEYGNRFRHPVSGALLAKELGLPDEVVLIIYAHSHEGDKCERTAEAFIVHHCDFIDFHIRKSLVK
;
A
#
# COMPACT_ATOMS: atom_id res chain seq x y z
N TRP A 1 -7.51 0.60 8.57
CA TRP A 1 -6.27 0.74 9.36
C TRP A 1 -6.36 0.10 10.74
N ILE A 2 -7.29 0.50 11.62
CA ILE A 2 -7.43 -0.07 12.98
C ILE A 2 -7.47 -1.61 12.96
N GLU A 3 -8.32 -2.19 12.10
CA GLU A 3 -8.44 -3.65 12.00
C GLU A 3 -7.14 -4.33 11.51
N ALA A 4 -6.41 -3.71 10.57
CA ALA A 4 -5.13 -4.23 10.10
C ALA A 4 -4.08 -4.27 11.21
N LEU A 5 -3.99 -3.20 12.01
CA LEU A 5 -3.07 -3.11 13.15
C LEU A 5 -3.43 -4.15 14.22
N LYS A 6 -4.72 -4.32 14.51
CA LYS A 6 -5.21 -5.33 15.45
C LYS A 6 -4.81 -6.74 15.02
N ARG A 7 -5.03 -7.10 13.76
CA ARG A 7 -4.64 -8.43 13.21
C ARG A 7 -3.14 -8.64 13.18
N GLY A 8 -2.38 -7.58 12.87
CA GLY A 8 -0.93 -7.59 12.87
C GLY A 8 -0.27 -7.47 14.26
N ASN A 9 -1.06 -7.30 15.32
CA ASN A 9 -0.60 -7.05 16.70
C ASN A 9 0.32 -5.83 16.83
N TRP A 10 -0.01 -4.74 16.12
CA TRP A 10 0.69 -3.46 16.18
C TRP A 10 -0.03 -2.48 17.10
N LYS A 11 0.72 -1.80 17.97
CA LYS A 11 0.17 -0.76 18.85
C LYS A 11 0.06 0.59 18.14
N ASN A 12 1.07 0.93 17.34
CA ASN A 12 1.11 2.16 16.56
C ASN A 12 1.41 1.84 15.09
N ILE A 13 0.72 2.54 14.18
CA ILE A 13 0.94 2.42 12.75
C ILE A 13 2.34 2.92 12.34
N ASP A 14 2.88 3.88 13.09
CA ASP A 14 4.20 4.45 12.83
C ASP A 14 5.34 3.48 13.12
N ASP A 15 5.07 2.39 13.84
CA ASP A 15 6.05 1.31 14.08
C ASP A 15 6.17 0.37 12.87
N VAL A 16 5.21 0.42 11.93
CA VAL A 16 5.24 -0.37 10.70
C VAL A 16 6.13 0.35 9.68
N PRO A 17 7.23 -0.28 9.23
CA PRO A 17 8.09 0.32 8.21
C PRO A 17 7.40 0.29 6.85
N PHE A 18 7.71 1.28 6.01
CA PHE A 18 7.27 1.27 4.62
C PHE A 18 7.78 0.03 3.87
N THR A 19 9.05 -0.33 4.00
CA THR A 19 9.57 -1.54 3.35
C THR A 19 10.71 -2.16 4.15
N LEU A 20 10.83 -3.48 4.08
CA LEU A 20 11.98 -4.22 4.62
C LEU A 20 13.15 -4.30 3.63
N LEU A 21 12.98 -3.83 2.39
CA LEU A 21 14.00 -3.89 1.33
C LEU A 21 15.04 -2.76 1.40
N ILE A 22 14.77 -1.73 2.20
CA ILE A 22 15.62 -0.55 2.33
C ILE A 22 15.85 -0.32 3.83
N GLU A 23 17.11 -0.26 4.25
CA GLU A 23 17.45 0.08 5.63
C GLU A 23 16.96 1.51 5.93
N ASN A 24 16.34 1.70 7.10
CA ASN A 24 15.73 2.98 7.47
C ASN A 24 14.75 3.52 6.40
N SER A 25 13.94 2.63 5.81
CA SER A 25 12.97 2.97 4.75
C SER A 25 11.97 4.09 5.11
N GLY A 26 11.77 4.33 6.41
CA GLY A 26 10.85 5.31 6.94
C GLY A 26 9.50 4.71 7.31
N LYS A 27 8.61 5.56 7.80
CA LYS A 27 7.29 5.16 8.29
C LYS A 27 6.35 4.85 7.14
N LEU A 28 5.51 3.83 7.33
CA LEU A 28 4.45 3.51 6.38
C LEU A 28 3.49 4.69 6.15
N THR A 29 3.10 5.39 7.22
CA THR A 29 2.20 6.56 7.16
C THR A 29 2.71 7.67 6.25
N GLU A 30 4.00 7.97 6.33
CA GLU A 30 4.63 9.00 5.50
C GLU A 30 4.68 8.59 4.03
N HIS A 31 4.96 7.32 3.75
CA HIS A 31 4.86 6.78 2.40
C HIS A 31 3.43 6.89 1.85
N THR A 32 2.43 6.40 2.58
CA THR A 32 1.02 6.47 2.18
C THR A 32 0.55 7.91 1.89
N LYS A 33 0.96 8.89 2.71
CA LYS A 33 0.66 10.32 2.47
C LYS A 33 1.30 10.82 1.17
N ARG A 34 2.56 10.46 0.90
CA ARG A 34 3.23 10.84 -0.36
C ARG A 34 2.51 10.25 -1.56
N ILE A 35 2.09 8.98 -1.49
CA ILE A 35 1.35 8.34 -2.59
C ILE A 35 0.00 9.03 -2.84
N ALA A 36 -0.76 9.35 -1.79
CA ALA A 36 -2.02 10.07 -1.94
C ALA A 36 -1.83 11.46 -2.60
N ASN A 37 -0.79 12.19 -2.19
CA ASN A 37 -0.48 13.50 -2.77
C ASN A 37 0.00 13.39 -4.23
N LEU A 38 0.84 12.42 -4.55
CA LEU A 38 1.30 12.17 -5.92
C LEU A 38 0.13 11.77 -6.82
N ALA A 39 -0.73 10.86 -6.36
CA ALA A 39 -1.92 10.45 -7.08
C ALA A 39 -2.87 11.63 -7.34
N LYS A 40 -3.05 12.52 -6.34
CA LYS A 40 -3.83 13.75 -6.49
C LYS A 40 -3.23 14.70 -7.52
N ALA A 41 -1.91 14.89 -7.50
CA ALA A 41 -1.21 15.73 -8.46
C ALA A 41 -1.33 15.18 -9.89
N VAL A 42 -1.26 13.85 -10.07
CA VAL A 42 -1.53 13.22 -11.36
C VAL A 42 -2.96 13.49 -11.78
N TYR A 43 -3.95 13.23 -10.93
CA TYR A 43 -5.37 13.48 -11.22
C TYR A 43 -5.62 14.92 -11.70
N ASP A 44 -5.04 15.92 -11.03
CA ASP A 44 -5.23 17.35 -11.36
C ASP A 44 -4.68 17.75 -12.73
N LEU A 45 -3.76 16.97 -13.28
CA LEU A 45 -3.16 17.19 -14.61
C LEU A 45 -3.88 16.42 -15.72
N ARG A 46 -4.83 15.55 -15.38
CA ARG A 46 -5.58 14.72 -16.34
C ARG A 46 -6.90 15.37 -16.71
N GLN A 47 -7.37 15.06 -17.92
CA GLN A 47 -8.66 15.53 -18.44
C GLN A 47 -9.67 14.40 -18.57
N GLU A 48 -9.19 13.16 -18.47
CA GLU A 48 -10.01 11.96 -18.49
C GLU A 48 -10.90 11.88 -17.24
N LYS A 49 -12.07 11.26 -17.41
CA LYS A 49 -13.00 11.02 -16.30
C LYS A 49 -12.43 9.92 -15.40
N LEU A 50 -11.78 10.34 -14.31
CA LEU A 50 -11.30 9.49 -13.23
C LEU A 50 -12.19 9.64 -12.00
N ASN A 51 -12.32 8.59 -11.19
CA ASN A 51 -13.00 8.67 -9.91
C ASN A 51 -12.02 9.09 -8.81
N LEU A 52 -12.11 10.36 -8.40
CA LEU A 52 -11.21 10.92 -7.38
C LEU A 52 -11.33 10.20 -6.03
N ASP A 53 -12.54 9.85 -5.61
CA ASP A 53 -12.77 9.21 -4.31
C ASP A 53 -12.13 7.83 -4.28
N TYR A 54 -12.28 7.05 -5.35
CA TYR A 54 -11.65 5.73 -5.47
C TYR A 54 -10.13 5.84 -5.58
N LEU A 55 -9.63 6.82 -6.33
CA LEU A 55 -8.19 7.06 -6.45
C LEU A 55 -7.56 7.38 -5.09
N ILE A 56 -8.14 8.32 -4.34
CA ILE A 56 -7.60 8.73 -3.04
C ILE A 56 -7.78 7.64 -1.99
N ALA A 57 -8.95 6.99 -1.94
CA ALA A 57 -9.16 5.84 -1.05
C ALA A 57 -8.16 4.71 -1.35
N GLY A 58 -7.99 4.35 -2.61
CA GLY A 58 -7.02 3.36 -3.06
C GLY A 58 -5.59 3.74 -2.69
N ALA A 59 -5.17 4.97 -2.96
CA ALA A 59 -3.83 5.46 -2.60
C ALA A 59 -3.57 5.42 -1.07
N LEU A 60 -4.58 5.79 -0.27
CA LEU A 60 -4.48 5.76 1.20
C LEU A 60 -4.50 4.34 1.80
N LEU A 61 -4.94 3.34 1.03
CA LEU A 61 -5.15 1.97 1.51
C LEU A 61 -4.31 0.91 0.79
N HIS A 62 -3.58 1.25 -0.28
CA HIS A 62 -2.87 0.28 -1.13
C HIS A 62 -1.96 -0.66 -0.33
N ASP A 63 -1.33 -0.13 0.73
CA ASP A 63 -0.42 -0.85 1.62
C ASP A 63 -1.06 -1.35 2.94
N ILE A 64 -2.39 -1.34 3.07
CA ILE A 64 -3.08 -1.71 4.32
C ILE A 64 -2.82 -3.16 4.78
N GLY A 65 -2.28 -4.01 3.89
CA GLY A 65 -1.84 -5.36 4.21
C GLY A 65 -0.47 -5.47 4.91
N LYS A 66 0.36 -4.41 4.93
CA LYS A 66 1.69 -4.44 5.55
C LYS A 66 1.70 -4.77 7.05
N PRO A 67 0.74 -4.29 7.87
CA PRO A 67 0.60 -4.73 9.24
C PRO A 67 0.41 -6.26 9.39
N LEU A 68 -0.19 -6.93 8.41
CA LEU A 68 -0.36 -8.39 8.40
C LEU A 68 0.88 -9.10 7.82
N GLU A 69 1.56 -8.48 6.86
CA GLU A 69 2.77 -9.04 6.25
C GLU A 69 3.98 -9.02 7.19
N TYR A 70 4.05 -8.05 8.09
CA TYR A 70 5.17 -7.87 9.01
C TYR A 70 4.78 -8.18 10.46
N LYS A 71 5.77 -8.50 11.29
CA LYS A 71 5.62 -8.65 12.73
C LYS A 71 6.85 -8.11 13.47
N MET A 72 6.65 -7.67 14.71
CA MET A 72 7.74 -7.40 15.63
C MET A 72 8.24 -8.71 16.27
N MET A 73 9.53 -8.98 16.19
CA MET A 73 10.17 -10.16 16.81
C MET A 73 11.52 -9.74 17.41
N ASN A 74 11.66 -9.87 18.73
CA ASN A 74 12.89 -9.52 19.47
C ASN A 74 13.40 -8.11 19.16
N GLY A 75 12.50 -7.12 19.11
CA GLY A 75 12.83 -5.71 18.84
C GLY A 75 13.17 -5.40 17.37
N LYS A 76 13.01 -6.36 16.46
CA LYS A 76 13.20 -6.16 15.01
C LYS A 76 11.92 -6.46 14.24
N VAL A 77 11.66 -5.68 13.20
CA VAL A 77 10.56 -5.96 12.28
C VAL A 77 11.03 -7.00 11.27
N VAL A 78 10.27 -8.09 11.16
CA VAL A 78 10.53 -9.20 10.23
C VAL A 78 9.26 -9.55 9.48
N LYS A 79 9.40 -10.33 8.41
CA LYS A 79 8.24 -10.89 7.71
C LYS A 79 7.51 -11.88 8.60
N SER A 80 6.18 -11.79 8.66
CA SER A 80 5.33 -12.69 9.43
C SER A 80 5.15 -14.02 8.72
N GLU A 81 4.70 -15.06 9.43
CA GLU A 81 4.39 -16.36 8.80
C GLU A 81 3.27 -16.21 7.77
N TYR A 82 2.25 -15.40 8.10
CA TYR A 82 1.18 -15.05 7.18
C TYR A 82 1.72 -14.30 5.96
N GLY A 83 2.59 -13.31 6.18
CA GLY A 83 3.24 -12.52 5.14
C GLY A 83 4.10 -13.33 4.18
N ASN A 84 4.75 -14.39 4.67
CA ASN A 84 5.52 -15.33 3.83
C ASN A 84 4.63 -16.05 2.80
N ARG A 85 3.34 -16.17 3.08
CA ARG A 85 2.36 -16.84 2.20
C ARG A 85 1.52 -15.86 1.40
N PHE A 86 1.19 -14.71 1.99
CA PHE A 86 0.30 -13.70 1.43
C PHE A 86 0.94 -12.32 1.57
N ARG A 87 1.40 -11.74 0.45
CA ARG A 87 1.95 -10.37 0.43
C ARG A 87 0.87 -9.33 0.72
N HIS A 88 1.30 -8.13 1.12
CA HIS A 88 0.42 -7.02 1.46
C HIS A 88 -0.64 -6.63 0.41
N PRO A 89 -0.44 -6.77 -0.92
CA PRO A 89 -1.50 -6.44 -1.88
C PRO A 89 -2.67 -7.44 -1.78
N VAL A 90 -2.35 -8.73 -1.62
CA VAL A 90 -3.35 -9.80 -1.46
C VAL A 90 -4.07 -9.67 -0.12
N SER A 91 -3.31 -9.59 0.98
CA SER A 91 -3.91 -9.52 2.31
C SER A 91 -4.68 -8.22 2.57
N GLY A 92 -4.19 -7.11 2.01
CA GLY A 92 -4.87 -5.82 2.04
C GLY A 92 -6.19 -5.85 1.27
N ALA A 93 -6.20 -6.43 0.07
CA ALA A 93 -7.42 -6.56 -0.74
C ALA A 93 -8.48 -7.45 -0.06
N LEU A 94 -8.06 -8.58 0.53
CA LEU A 94 -8.96 -9.45 1.30
C LEU A 94 -9.57 -8.72 2.49
N LEU A 95 -8.75 -7.98 3.25
CA LEU A 95 -9.23 -7.19 4.38
C LEU A 95 -10.19 -6.07 3.94
N ALA A 96 -9.88 -5.37 2.85
CA ALA A 96 -10.74 -4.31 2.32
C ALA A 96 -12.10 -4.87 1.87
N LYS A 97 -12.08 -6.02 1.18
CA LYS A 97 -13.32 -6.71 0.76
C LYS A 97 -14.15 -7.16 1.95
N GLU A 98 -13.52 -7.74 2.97
CA GLU A 98 -14.19 -8.16 4.21
C GLU A 98 -14.88 -7.00 4.93
N LEU A 99 -14.27 -5.81 4.91
CA LEU A 99 -14.81 -4.60 5.52
C LEU A 99 -15.82 -3.85 4.63
N GLY A 100 -16.18 -4.42 3.48
CA GLY A 100 -17.24 -3.90 2.61
C GLY A 100 -16.83 -2.71 1.74
N LEU A 101 -15.54 -2.54 1.45
CA LEU A 101 -15.10 -1.50 0.51
C LEU A 101 -15.55 -1.84 -0.93
N PRO A 102 -15.78 -0.81 -1.78
CA PRO A 102 -16.08 -1.02 -3.20
C PRO A 102 -15.00 -1.83 -3.92
N ASP A 103 -15.41 -2.64 -4.90
CA ASP A 103 -14.51 -3.52 -5.64
C ASP A 103 -13.43 -2.75 -6.41
N GLU A 104 -13.72 -1.52 -6.82
CA GLU A 104 -12.76 -0.63 -7.46
C GLU A 104 -11.60 -0.26 -6.53
N VAL A 105 -11.89 0.00 -5.24
CA VAL A 105 -10.85 0.27 -4.24
C VAL A 105 -10.10 -1.01 -3.89
N VAL A 106 -10.80 -2.14 -3.76
CA VAL A 106 -10.19 -3.46 -3.54
C VAL A 106 -9.24 -3.80 -4.68
N LEU A 107 -9.61 -3.53 -5.93
CA LEU A 107 -8.78 -3.77 -7.11
C LEU A 107 -7.53 -2.88 -7.11
N ILE A 108 -7.64 -1.60 -6.72
CA ILE A 108 -6.45 -0.73 -6.56
C ILE A 108 -5.48 -1.34 -5.55
N ILE A 109 -5.98 -1.79 -4.39
CA ILE A 109 -5.15 -2.42 -3.35
C ILE A 109 -4.52 -3.71 -3.88
N TYR A 110 -5.29 -4.56 -4.57
CA TYR A 110 -4.77 -5.81 -5.11
C TYR A 110 -3.70 -5.58 -6.19
N ALA A 111 -3.94 -4.63 -7.10
CA ALA A 111 -3.18 -4.48 -8.33
C ALA A 111 -2.07 -3.43 -8.28
N HIS A 112 -1.88 -2.69 -7.17
CA HIS A 112 -0.84 -1.65 -7.11
C HIS A 112 0.60 -2.20 -7.20
N SER A 113 0.82 -3.49 -6.95
CA SER A 113 2.13 -4.15 -7.02
C SER A 113 2.17 -5.23 -8.11
N HIS A 114 3.13 -6.16 -8.05
CA HIS A 114 3.35 -7.20 -9.06
C HIS A 114 2.17 -8.18 -9.24
N GLU A 115 1.28 -8.33 -8.25
CA GLU A 115 0.01 -9.07 -8.41
C GLU A 115 -0.80 -8.49 -9.57
N GLY A 116 -0.71 -7.18 -9.78
CA GLY A 116 -1.41 -6.48 -10.84
C GLY A 116 -0.86 -6.75 -12.24
N ASP A 117 0.34 -7.32 -12.38
CA ASP A 117 0.97 -7.55 -13.70
C ASP A 117 0.23 -8.61 -14.52
N LYS A 118 -0.61 -9.41 -13.87
CA LYS A 118 -1.44 -10.46 -14.48
C LYS A 118 -2.94 -10.13 -14.45
N CYS A 119 -3.33 -8.93 -14.05
CA CYS A 119 -4.73 -8.50 -14.07
C CYS A 119 -4.93 -7.23 -14.89
N GLU A 120 -6.18 -6.94 -15.23
CA GLU A 120 -6.54 -5.68 -15.88
C GLU A 120 -6.65 -4.58 -14.81
N ARG A 121 -5.70 -3.64 -14.80
CA ARG A 121 -5.73 -2.47 -13.92
C ARG A 121 -6.71 -1.43 -14.45
N THR A 122 -7.47 -0.81 -13.56
CA THR A 122 -8.17 0.45 -13.87
C THR A 122 -7.18 1.60 -14.01
N ALA A 123 -7.64 2.73 -14.56
CA ALA A 123 -6.82 3.93 -14.66
C ALA A 123 -6.32 4.41 -13.28
N GLU A 124 -7.19 4.38 -12.27
CA GLU A 124 -6.84 4.72 -10.89
C GLU A 124 -5.79 3.76 -10.32
N ALA A 125 -5.91 2.45 -10.60
CA ALA A 125 -4.92 1.46 -10.16
C ALA A 125 -3.56 1.67 -10.85
N PHE A 126 -3.53 2.06 -12.13
CA PHE A 126 -2.30 2.44 -12.81
C PHE A 126 -1.64 3.67 -12.16
N ILE A 127 -2.42 4.68 -11.81
CA ILE A 127 -1.89 5.88 -11.14
C ILE A 127 -1.27 5.49 -9.80
N VAL A 128 -1.98 4.74 -8.95
CA VAL A 128 -1.46 4.32 -7.64
C VAL A 128 -0.22 3.44 -7.78
N HIS A 129 -0.24 2.47 -8.71
CA HIS A 129 0.92 1.62 -9.01
C HIS A 129 2.16 2.46 -9.36
N HIS A 130 2.04 3.39 -10.30
CA HIS A 130 3.20 4.19 -10.72
C HIS A 130 3.64 5.18 -9.64
N CYS A 131 2.71 5.81 -8.91
CA CYS A 131 3.06 6.67 -7.80
C CYS A 131 3.83 5.92 -6.70
N ASP A 132 3.38 4.72 -6.32
CA ASP A 132 4.06 3.85 -5.36
C ASP A 132 5.49 3.52 -5.81
N PHE A 133 5.64 3.02 -7.04
CA PHE A 133 6.95 2.64 -7.57
C PHE A 133 7.90 3.82 -7.77
N ILE A 134 7.39 5.02 -8.12
CA ILE A 134 8.22 6.23 -8.19
C ILE A 134 8.76 6.58 -6.80
N ASP A 135 7.91 6.61 -5.75
CA ASP A 135 8.36 6.89 -4.38
C ASP A 135 9.37 5.84 -3.90
N PHE A 136 9.07 4.56 -4.12
CA PHE A 136 9.94 3.44 -3.77
C PHE A 136 11.31 3.55 -4.45
N HIS A 137 11.36 3.77 -5.77
CA HIS A 137 12.61 3.84 -6.51
C HIS A 137 13.43 5.08 -6.17
N ILE A 138 12.81 6.24 -5.94
CA ILE A 138 13.51 7.42 -5.43
C ILE A 138 14.13 7.11 -4.07
N ARG A 139 13.38 6.49 -3.15
CA ARG A 139 13.92 6.13 -1.83
C ARG A 139 15.06 5.13 -1.96
N LYS A 140 14.90 4.11 -2.80
CA LYS A 140 15.90 3.06 -3.02
C LYS A 140 17.19 3.60 -3.62
N SER A 141 17.14 4.56 -4.53
CA SER A 141 18.34 5.13 -5.18
C SER A 141 19.17 6.01 -4.25
N LEU A 142 18.56 6.54 -3.19
CA LEU A 142 19.21 7.41 -2.21
C LEU A 142 19.89 6.64 -1.06
N VAL A 143 19.55 5.36 -0.88
CA VAL A 143 20.18 4.49 0.12
C VAL A 143 21.23 3.63 -0.59
N LYS A 144 22.50 3.83 -0.24
CA LYS A 144 23.65 3.10 -0.79
C LYS A 144 23.86 1.77 -0.10
#